data_AF-A0A2T0K1P8-F1
#
_entry.id   AF-A0A2T0K1P8-F1
#
_cell.length_a   1.000
_cell.length_b   1.000
_cell.length_c   1.000
_cell.angle_alpha   90.00
_cell.angle_beta   90.00
_cell.angle_gamma   90.00
#
_symmetry.space_group_name_H-M   'P 1'
#
loop_
_entity.id
_entity.type
_entity.pdbx_description
1 polymer ?
#
loop_
_entity_poly.entity_id
_entity_poly.type
_entity_poly.pdbx_seq_one_letter_code
_entity_poly.pdbx_strand_id
1 'polypeptide(L)'
;MKHRLVALTAVVAVAFTGGCGAIGSAASGGAPEITSTTPAKKATPAPTTDSSDSAGSSGSSSKSDSVKDSGDIPDPCTLLSKAEVVDLTDREITQIDEDGGAAGDVTRYCQWQQSGGQLAVFLSRTTAEDFQVTVDQAEPVSGVGEDAFAHSGHLYVLYGTVQIDVYSRGASDAKNLSHAKAVAKTLIPRI
;
A
#
# COMPACT_ATOMS: atom_id res chain seq x y z
N MET A 1 -53.89 13.86 -17.01
CA MET A 1 -54.76 12.67 -16.96
C MET A 1 -54.01 11.59 -16.22
N LYS A 2 -54.62 11.06 -15.15
CA LYS A 2 -54.11 10.00 -14.28
C LYS A 2 -53.97 8.69 -15.08
N HIS A 3 -53.01 7.83 -14.73
CA HIS A 3 -53.08 6.36 -14.60
C HIS A 3 -51.63 5.81 -14.65
N ARG A 4 -51.17 4.85 -13.84
CA ARG A 4 -51.55 4.24 -12.56
C ARG A 4 -50.28 3.44 -12.19
N LEU A 5 -49.82 3.55 -10.94
CA LEU A 5 -48.75 2.70 -10.40
C LEU A 5 -49.20 1.23 -10.40
N VAL A 6 -48.30 0.32 -10.79
CA VAL A 6 -48.37 -1.08 -10.40
C VAL A 6 -47.03 -1.44 -9.77
N ALA A 7 -47.05 -1.56 -8.45
CA ALA A 7 -46.00 -2.17 -7.66
C ALA A 7 -46.16 -3.70 -7.72
N LEU A 8 -45.07 -4.42 -7.88
CA LEU A 8 -45.02 -5.86 -7.64
C LEU A 8 -43.80 -6.14 -6.76
N THR A 9 -44.12 -6.31 -5.48
CA THR A 9 -43.24 -6.62 -4.37
C THR A 9 -42.88 -8.10 -4.45
N ALA A 10 -41.62 -8.43 -4.75
CA ALA A 10 -41.10 -9.78 -4.58
C ALA A 10 -40.36 -9.84 -3.23
N VAL A 11 -41.04 -10.39 -2.23
CA VAL A 11 -40.47 -10.73 -0.92
C VAL A 11 -39.65 -12.00 -1.09
N VAL A 12 -38.32 -11.90 -1.08
CA VAL A 12 -37.44 -13.07 -0.96
C VAL A 12 -37.12 -13.25 0.52
N ALA A 13 -37.63 -14.35 1.08
CA ALA A 13 -37.42 -14.74 2.46
C ALA A 13 -35.97 -15.19 2.68
N VAL A 14 -35.29 -14.53 3.62
CA VAL A 14 -33.97 -14.91 4.13
C VAL A 14 -34.16 -16.03 5.16
N ALA A 15 -33.67 -17.22 4.87
CA ALA A 15 -33.56 -18.31 5.84
C ALA A 15 -32.20 -18.19 6.57
N PHE A 16 -32.24 -17.69 7.81
CA PHE A 16 -31.15 -17.81 8.76
C PHE A 16 -31.16 -19.22 9.36
N THR A 17 -30.26 -20.09 8.91
CA THR A 17 -29.86 -21.26 9.70
C THR A 17 -28.59 -20.91 10.46
N GLY A 18 -28.77 -20.61 11.75
CA GLY A 18 -27.68 -20.47 12.70
C GLY A 18 -26.90 -21.76 12.86
N GLY A 19 -25.59 -21.65 12.94
CA GLY A 19 -24.69 -22.72 13.33
C GLY A 19 -23.63 -22.18 14.28
N CYS A 20 -23.87 -22.30 15.59
CA CYS A 20 -22.82 -22.23 16.61
C CYS A 20 -21.90 -23.44 16.43
N GLY A 21 -20.73 -23.21 15.85
CA GLY A 21 -19.63 -24.17 15.80
C GLY A 21 -18.71 -23.95 17.01
N ALA A 22 -18.56 -25.01 17.80
CA ALA A 22 -17.92 -25.03 19.10
C ALA A 22 -16.43 -24.67 19.10
N ILE A 23 -16.06 -24.08 20.22
CA ILE A 23 -14.73 -23.73 20.73
C ILE A 23 -13.90 -25.01 20.86
N GLY A 24 -12.90 -25.18 19.99
CA GLY A 24 -11.91 -26.25 20.09
C GLY A 24 -10.69 -25.78 20.88
N SER A 25 -10.59 -26.20 22.14
CA SER A 25 -9.40 -26.04 22.98
C SER A 25 -8.22 -26.81 22.37
N ALA A 26 -7.29 -26.08 21.75
CA ALA A 26 -5.98 -26.62 21.44
C ALA A 26 -5.09 -26.51 22.68
N ALA A 27 -4.59 -27.65 23.11
CA ALA A 27 -3.70 -27.83 24.23
C ALA A 27 -2.45 -26.94 24.12
N SER A 28 -2.14 -26.23 25.20
CA SER A 28 -0.84 -25.61 25.44
C SER A 28 0.24 -26.69 25.52
N GLY A 29 0.94 -26.90 24.40
CA GLY A 29 2.17 -27.66 24.34
C GLY A 29 3.38 -26.74 24.53
N GLY A 30 4.10 -26.94 25.63
CA GLY A 30 5.55 -26.74 25.77
C GLY A 30 6.12 -25.36 25.43
N ALA A 31 6.27 -24.50 26.45
CA ALA A 31 7.31 -23.47 26.45
C ALA A 31 8.59 -24.08 27.02
N PRO A 32 9.73 -24.08 26.28
CA PRO A 32 11.02 -24.29 26.91
C PRO A 32 11.53 -22.98 27.52
N GLU A 33 12.02 -23.12 28.76
CA GLU A 33 12.92 -22.22 29.48
C GLU A 33 13.89 -21.46 28.57
N ILE A 34 13.96 -20.14 28.75
CA ILE A 34 15.18 -19.39 28.50
C ILE A 34 15.52 -18.54 29.72
N THR A 35 16.55 -19.04 30.39
CA THR A 35 17.27 -18.54 31.54
C THR A 35 17.75 -17.11 31.33
N SER A 36 17.27 -16.20 32.18
CA SER A 36 17.87 -14.89 32.38
C SER A 36 19.26 -15.05 33.00
N THR A 37 20.31 -14.63 32.29
CA THR A 37 21.63 -14.41 32.89
C THR A 37 22.32 -13.24 32.20
N THR A 38 22.25 -12.08 32.84
CA THR A 38 23.22 -11.00 32.66
C THR A 38 24.43 -11.32 33.54
N PRO A 39 25.66 -11.14 33.03
CA PRO A 39 26.60 -10.35 33.81
C PRO A 39 27.38 -9.33 32.97
N ALA A 40 27.75 -8.27 33.67
CA ALA A 40 28.34 -7.04 33.19
C ALA A 40 29.82 -7.13 32.78
N LYS A 41 30.24 -6.03 32.12
CA LYS A 41 31.50 -5.27 32.34
C LYS A 41 32.68 -5.58 31.41
N LYS A 42 33.04 -4.60 30.57
CA LYS A 42 34.44 -4.26 30.19
C LYS A 42 34.46 -2.86 29.54
N ALA A 43 34.83 -1.83 30.30
CA ALA A 43 36.15 -1.19 30.36
C ALA A 43 36.49 -0.30 29.15
N THR A 44 36.54 1.01 29.44
CA THR A 44 37.12 2.12 28.68
C THR A 44 38.57 1.86 28.25
N PRO A 45 38.94 2.32 27.05
CA PRO A 45 40.10 3.22 26.94
C PRO A 45 39.85 4.43 26.01
N ALA A 46 40.28 5.61 26.45
CA ALA A 46 40.73 6.69 25.57
C ALA A 46 42.17 6.34 25.10
N PRO A 47 42.70 6.79 23.94
CA PRO A 47 43.01 8.23 23.75
C PRO A 47 43.11 8.72 22.27
N THR A 48 43.59 9.96 22.16
CA THR A 48 44.28 10.66 21.04
C THR A 48 43.47 11.21 19.86
N THR A 49 43.32 12.53 19.93
CA THR A 49 43.30 13.51 18.84
C THR A 49 44.48 13.29 17.88
N ASP A 50 44.21 13.23 16.57
CA ASP A 50 45.13 13.70 15.55
C ASP A 50 44.32 14.27 14.38
N SER A 51 44.53 15.56 14.15
CA SER A 51 44.09 16.26 12.93
C SER A 51 45.18 16.11 11.89
N SER A 52 44.82 15.73 10.66
CA SER A 52 45.54 16.15 9.45
C SER A 52 44.66 15.97 8.22
N ASP A 53 44.44 17.10 7.55
CA ASP A 53 43.82 17.26 6.26
C ASP A 53 44.47 16.39 5.17
N SER A 54 43.65 15.91 4.22
CA SER A 54 44.01 15.93 2.80
C SER A 54 42.78 15.71 1.92
N ALA A 55 42.56 16.70 1.06
CA ALA A 55 41.62 16.71 -0.04
C ALA A 55 41.85 15.54 -1.01
N GLY A 56 40.78 15.03 -1.61
CA GLY A 56 40.90 13.99 -2.63
C GLY A 56 39.59 13.41 -3.14
N SER A 57 38.85 14.22 -3.87
CA SER A 57 37.87 13.87 -4.91
C SER A 57 37.69 12.37 -5.23
N SER A 58 36.48 11.88 -5.01
CA SER A 58 35.76 11.07 -6.00
C SER A 58 34.28 11.17 -5.68
N GLY A 59 33.61 12.07 -6.39
CA GLY A 59 32.15 12.12 -6.41
C GLY A 59 31.63 10.77 -6.88
N SER A 60 31.18 9.95 -5.94
CA SER A 60 30.17 8.95 -6.26
C SER A 60 28.88 9.72 -6.45
N SER A 61 28.70 10.24 -7.65
CA SER A 61 27.37 10.46 -8.22
C SER A 61 26.76 9.07 -8.38
N SER A 62 26.42 8.41 -7.27
CA SER A 62 25.46 7.33 -7.28
C SER A 62 24.23 7.96 -7.88
N LYS A 63 24.02 7.74 -9.18
CA LYS A 63 22.71 7.92 -9.77
C LYS A 63 21.81 7.11 -8.85
N SER A 64 20.98 7.79 -8.06
CA SER A 64 19.84 7.11 -7.46
C SER A 64 19.10 6.56 -8.66
N ASP A 65 19.20 5.25 -8.86
CA ASP A 65 18.40 4.61 -9.89
C ASP A 65 16.95 4.97 -9.58
N SER A 66 16.18 5.33 -10.59
CA SER A 66 14.77 5.63 -10.37
C SER A 66 14.04 4.36 -9.94
N VAL A 67 12.89 4.47 -9.24
CA VAL A 67 12.16 3.26 -8.87
C VAL A 67 11.76 2.46 -10.11
N LYS A 68 11.52 3.16 -11.22
CA LYS A 68 11.12 2.64 -12.52
C LYS A 68 12.11 1.61 -13.06
N ASP A 69 13.38 1.71 -12.70
CA ASP A 69 14.43 0.82 -13.18
C ASP A 69 14.79 -0.21 -12.11
N SER A 70 15.46 0.23 -11.03
CA SER A 70 16.00 -0.66 -9.99
C SER A 70 16.17 -0.01 -8.61
N GLY A 71 15.93 1.29 -8.47
CA GLY A 71 16.16 2.00 -7.20
C GLY A 71 15.07 1.74 -6.17
N ASP A 72 15.40 1.80 -4.89
CA ASP A 72 14.53 1.40 -3.78
C ASP A 72 13.10 1.95 -3.88
N ILE A 73 12.12 1.12 -3.48
CA ILE A 73 10.72 1.56 -3.39
C ILE A 73 10.61 2.58 -2.25
N PRO A 74 10.16 3.81 -2.52
CA PRO A 74 9.99 4.83 -1.50
C PRO A 74 8.84 4.48 -0.56
N ASP A 75 8.85 5.07 0.64
CA ASP A 75 7.73 4.98 1.58
C ASP A 75 6.49 5.72 1.03
N PRO A 76 5.38 5.01 0.71
CA PRO A 76 4.20 5.62 0.11
C PRO A 76 3.51 6.65 1.02
N CYS A 77 3.70 6.57 2.35
CA CYS A 77 3.13 7.54 3.28
C CYS A 77 3.78 8.92 3.17
N THR A 78 4.99 8.98 2.63
CA THR A 78 5.72 10.24 2.42
C THR A 78 5.44 10.87 1.05
N LEU A 79 4.85 10.11 0.12
CA LEU A 79 4.62 10.56 -1.26
C LEU A 79 3.41 11.46 -1.41
N LEU A 80 2.46 11.40 -0.48
CA LEU A 80 1.24 12.21 -0.47
C LEU A 80 1.08 12.85 0.91
N SER A 81 0.91 14.17 0.93
CA SER A 81 0.50 14.85 2.16
C SER A 81 -0.96 14.50 2.50
N LYS A 82 -1.33 14.67 3.77
CA LYS A 82 -2.73 14.48 4.21
C LYS A 82 -3.70 15.38 3.42
N ALA A 83 -3.30 16.62 3.16
CA ALA A 83 -4.12 17.57 2.39
C ALA A 83 -4.36 17.06 0.96
N GLU A 84 -3.32 16.57 0.28
CA GLU A 84 -3.47 16.01 -1.06
C GLU A 84 -4.38 14.78 -1.07
N VAL A 85 -4.28 13.90 -0.07
CA VAL A 85 -5.19 12.75 0.03
C VAL A 85 -6.64 13.20 0.19
N VAL A 86 -6.90 14.21 1.03
CA VAL A 86 -8.24 14.79 1.18
C VAL A 86 -8.72 15.40 -0.13
N ASP A 87 -7.89 16.21 -0.79
CA ASP A 87 -8.21 16.88 -2.05
C ASP A 87 -8.47 15.89 -3.21
N LEU A 88 -7.73 14.77 -3.24
CA LEU A 88 -7.86 13.74 -4.27
C LEU A 88 -9.10 12.85 -4.09
N THR A 89 -9.66 12.79 -2.88
CA THR A 89 -10.71 11.82 -2.53
C THR A 89 -11.99 12.44 -2.00
N ASP A 90 -12.00 13.75 -1.74
CA ASP A 90 -13.07 14.50 -1.08
C ASP A 90 -13.43 13.94 0.32
N ARG A 91 -12.46 13.33 1.04
CA ARG A 91 -12.74 12.67 2.33
C ARG A 91 -11.69 12.97 3.38
N GLU A 92 -12.16 13.30 4.57
CA GLU A 92 -11.34 13.47 5.76
C GLU A 92 -10.62 12.17 6.14
N ILE A 93 -9.35 12.30 6.54
CA ILE A 93 -8.53 11.20 7.07
C ILE A 93 -8.77 11.09 8.57
N THR A 94 -9.11 9.90 9.05
CA THR A 94 -9.28 9.60 10.48
C THR A 94 -8.06 8.92 11.09
N GLN A 95 -7.32 8.14 10.29
CA GLN A 95 -6.13 7.39 10.71
C GLN A 95 -5.23 7.12 9.50
N ILE A 96 -3.93 6.96 9.76
CA ILE A 96 -2.95 6.52 8.76
C ILE A 96 -2.28 5.27 9.30
N ASP A 97 -2.31 4.21 8.51
CA ASP A 97 -1.64 2.94 8.74
C ASP A 97 -0.40 2.89 7.83
N GLU A 98 0.77 2.95 8.46
CA GLU A 98 2.07 2.88 7.79
C GLU A 98 2.56 1.42 7.77
N ASP A 99 3.33 1.04 6.74
CA ASP A 99 3.85 -0.32 6.63
C ASP A 99 4.98 -0.67 7.60
N GLY A 100 5.67 0.34 8.15
CA GLY A 100 6.86 0.16 8.97
C GLY A 100 8.07 -0.43 8.22
N GLY A 101 8.04 -0.42 6.89
CA GLY A 101 9.06 -1.01 6.03
C GLY A 101 10.36 -0.21 5.99
N ALA A 102 11.42 -0.87 5.54
CA ALA A 102 12.77 -0.31 5.40
C ALA A 102 13.14 -0.06 3.93
N ALA A 103 14.23 0.69 3.73
CA ALA A 103 14.83 0.81 2.40
C ALA A 103 15.28 -0.57 1.89
N GLY A 104 15.03 -0.84 0.60
CA GLY A 104 15.32 -2.12 -0.04
C GLY A 104 14.18 -3.15 0.01
N ASP A 105 13.11 -2.90 0.76
CA ASP A 105 11.93 -3.78 0.75
C ASP A 105 11.26 -3.76 -0.64
N VAL A 106 10.92 -4.95 -1.13
CA VAL A 106 10.34 -5.14 -2.48
C VAL A 106 8.85 -4.83 -2.57
N THR A 107 8.22 -4.58 -1.42
CA THR A 107 6.82 -4.17 -1.30
C THR A 107 6.71 -3.17 -0.16
N ARG A 108 6.03 -2.05 -0.42
CA ARG A 108 5.74 -0.98 0.54
C ARG A 108 4.26 -0.57 0.45
N TYR A 109 3.67 -0.09 1.53
CA TYR A 109 2.30 0.41 1.49
C TYR A 109 2.04 1.58 2.46
N CYS A 110 1.00 2.34 2.14
CA CYS A 110 0.37 3.28 3.06
C CYS A 110 -1.13 3.21 2.92
N GLN A 111 -1.85 3.30 4.03
CA GLN A 111 -3.31 3.30 4.04
C GLN A 111 -3.84 4.46 4.88
N TRP A 112 -4.72 5.24 4.28
CA TRP A 112 -5.47 6.31 4.92
C TRP A 112 -6.89 5.82 5.18
N GLN A 113 -7.25 5.66 6.45
CA GLN A 113 -8.65 5.49 6.85
C GLN A 113 -9.38 6.81 6.65
N GLN A 114 -10.55 6.75 6.03
CA GLN A 114 -11.30 7.94 5.67
C GLN A 114 -12.74 7.85 6.18
N SER A 115 -13.37 8.99 6.41
CA SER A 115 -14.79 9.04 6.72
C SER A 115 -15.60 8.33 5.61
N GLY A 116 -16.19 7.18 5.95
CA GLY A 116 -16.99 6.37 5.03
C GLY A 116 -16.21 5.46 4.06
N GLY A 117 -14.89 5.31 4.22
CA GLY A 117 -14.09 4.46 3.33
C GLY A 117 -12.60 4.46 3.64
N GLN A 118 -11.79 4.18 2.63
CA GLN A 118 -10.33 4.20 2.75
C GLN A 118 -9.68 4.46 1.40
N LEU A 119 -8.44 4.94 1.47
CA LEU A 119 -7.48 4.92 0.37
C LEU A 119 -6.29 4.08 0.81
N ALA A 120 -5.85 3.13 0.00
CA ALA A 120 -4.58 2.44 0.21
C ALA A 120 -3.75 2.46 -1.07
N VAL A 121 -2.45 2.62 -0.91
CA VAL A 121 -1.46 2.58 -1.98
C VAL A 121 -0.44 1.52 -1.62
N PHE A 122 -0.22 0.59 -2.53
CA PHE A 122 0.84 -0.41 -2.45
C PHE A 122 1.78 -0.22 -3.64
N LEU A 123 3.08 -0.26 -3.36
CA LEU A 123 4.13 -0.27 -4.35
C LEU A 123 4.85 -1.61 -4.24
N SER A 124 4.94 -2.36 -5.33
CA SER A 124 5.66 -3.63 -5.34
C SER A 124 6.48 -3.82 -6.60
N ARG A 125 7.56 -4.60 -6.50
CA ARG A 125 8.34 -5.00 -7.68
C ARG A 125 7.51 -5.90 -8.59
N THR A 126 7.64 -5.66 -9.88
CA THR A 126 7.01 -6.47 -10.92
C THR A 126 7.82 -6.45 -12.21
N THR A 127 7.40 -7.27 -13.17
CA THR A 127 7.82 -7.21 -14.57
C THR A 127 6.60 -6.97 -15.46
N ALA A 128 6.81 -6.56 -16.71
CA ALA A 128 5.70 -6.41 -17.66
C ALA A 128 4.99 -7.76 -17.89
N GLU A 129 5.74 -8.85 -17.91
CA GLU A 129 5.22 -10.20 -18.07
C GLU A 129 4.36 -10.62 -16.86
N ASP A 130 4.88 -10.45 -15.63
CA ASP A 130 4.16 -10.83 -14.41
C ASP A 130 2.90 -9.96 -14.20
N PHE A 131 2.94 -8.69 -14.62
CA PHE A 131 1.81 -7.78 -14.56
C PHE A 131 0.62 -8.27 -15.41
N GLN A 132 0.86 -8.90 -16.57
CA GLN A 132 -0.20 -9.43 -17.44
C GLN A 132 -0.77 -10.77 -16.95
N VAL A 133 0.07 -11.62 -16.36
CA VAL A 133 -0.29 -13.01 -16.02
C VAL A 133 -1.31 -13.09 -14.88
N THR A 134 -1.40 -12.05 -14.05
CA THR A 134 -2.19 -12.08 -12.81
C THR A 134 -3.68 -11.77 -12.99
N VAL A 135 -4.19 -11.59 -14.22
CA VAL A 135 -5.41 -10.79 -14.43
C VAL A 135 -6.49 -11.37 -15.35
N ASP A 136 -6.96 -12.56 -15.04
CA ASP A 136 -8.25 -13.01 -15.55
C ASP A 136 -9.37 -12.15 -14.94
N GLN A 137 -10.29 -11.63 -15.77
CA GLN A 137 -11.40 -10.72 -15.38
C GLN A 137 -10.98 -9.27 -15.03
N ALA A 138 -9.83 -8.80 -15.51
CA ALA A 138 -9.49 -7.38 -15.46
C ALA A 138 -10.32 -6.53 -16.42
N GLU A 139 -10.57 -5.28 -16.03
CA GLU A 139 -11.02 -4.25 -16.94
C GLU A 139 -9.83 -3.32 -17.30
N PRO A 140 -9.41 -3.24 -18.58
CA PRO A 140 -8.34 -2.33 -18.97
C PRO A 140 -8.66 -0.87 -18.65
N VAL A 141 -7.68 -0.13 -18.12
CA VAL A 141 -7.82 1.29 -17.76
C VAL A 141 -6.81 2.12 -18.52
N SER A 142 -7.29 3.01 -19.39
CA SER A 142 -6.39 3.87 -20.18
C SER A 142 -5.99 5.16 -19.46
N GLY A 143 -4.83 5.70 -19.89
CA GLY A 143 -4.39 7.05 -19.56
C GLY A 143 -3.75 7.20 -18.18
N VAL A 144 -3.17 6.12 -17.63
CA VAL A 144 -2.38 6.11 -16.40
C VAL A 144 -1.29 5.03 -16.53
N GLY A 145 -0.05 5.36 -16.18
CA GLY A 145 1.10 4.45 -16.31
C GLY A 145 1.40 4.02 -17.74
N GLU A 146 2.18 2.95 -17.85
CA GLU A 146 2.51 2.28 -19.11
C GLU A 146 1.44 1.27 -19.50
N ASP A 147 0.89 0.57 -18.49
CA ASP A 147 -0.30 -0.24 -18.60
C ASP A 147 -1.09 -0.16 -17.29
N ALA A 148 -2.39 -0.40 -17.34
CA ALA A 148 -3.23 -0.41 -16.15
C ALA A 148 -4.52 -1.17 -16.35
N PHE A 149 -5.01 -1.75 -15.25
CA PHE A 149 -6.30 -2.41 -15.20
C PHE A 149 -6.98 -2.21 -13.85
N ALA A 150 -8.30 -2.32 -13.84
CA ALA A 150 -9.11 -2.38 -12.63
C ALA A 150 -9.54 -3.81 -12.37
N HIS A 151 -9.42 -4.26 -11.12
CA HIS A 151 -9.91 -5.56 -10.69
C HIS A 151 -10.20 -5.54 -9.18
N SER A 152 -11.28 -6.19 -8.74
CA SER A 152 -11.63 -6.33 -7.32
C SER A 152 -11.67 -5.02 -6.50
N GLY A 153 -11.95 -3.89 -7.15
CA GLY A 153 -11.99 -2.57 -6.51
C GLY A 153 -10.63 -1.86 -6.40
N HIS A 154 -9.59 -2.43 -7.00
CA HIS A 154 -8.25 -1.87 -7.08
C HIS A 154 -7.96 -1.38 -8.51
N LEU A 155 -7.13 -0.35 -8.62
CA LEU A 155 -6.46 0.05 -9.85
C LEU A 155 -5.00 -0.40 -9.76
N TYR A 156 -4.59 -1.27 -10.67
CA TYR A 156 -3.21 -1.71 -10.83
C TYR A 156 -2.59 -0.96 -12.01
N VAL A 157 -1.39 -0.42 -11.82
CA VAL A 157 -0.68 0.37 -12.82
C VAL A 157 0.76 -0.11 -12.91
N LEU A 158 1.20 -0.45 -14.12
CA LEU A 158 2.59 -0.72 -14.43
C LEU A 158 3.35 0.60 -14.67
N TYR A 159 4.49 0.74 -14.00
CA TYR A 159 5.44 1.83 -14.22
C TYR A 159 6.87 1.31 -14.09
N GLY A 160 7.48 0.92 -15.22
CA GLY A 160 8.78 0.29 -15.25
C GLY A 160 8.77 -1.05 -14.52
N THR A 161 9.63 -1.19 -13.51
CA THR A 161 9.74 -2.40 -12.67
C THR A 161 8.90 -2.34 -11.39
N VAL A 162 7.92 -1.43 -11.34
CA VAL A 162 7.00 -1.26 -10.20
C VAL A 162 5.55 -1.37 -10.63
N GLN A 163 4.78 -2.08 -9.82
CA GLN A 163 3.34 -2.04 -9.80
C GLN A 163 2.87 -1.04 -8.73
N ILE A 164 2.02 -0.11 -9.14
CA ILE A 164 1.26 0.76 -8.24
C ILE A 164 -0.14 0.15 -8.13
N ASP A 165 -0.49 -0.35 -6.95
CA ASP A 165 -1.86 -0.78 -6.63
C ASP A 165 -2.51 0.32 -5.78
N VAL A 166 -3.60 0.89 -6.30
CA VAL A 166 -4.40 1.89 -5.60
C VAL A 166 -5.79 1.35 -5.33
N TYR A 167 -6.10 1.22 -4.06
CA TYR A 167 -7.42 0.84 -3.58
C TYR A 167 -8.16 2.06 -3.04
N SER A 168 -9.33 2.38 -3.60
CA SER A 168 -10.19 3.44 -3.08
C SER A 168 -11.59 2.90 -2.83
N ARG A 169 -12.12 3.14 -1.63
CA ARG A 169 -13.50 2.83 -1.27
C ARG A 169 -14.18 4.02 -0.59
N GLY A 170 -15.51 3.94 -0.53
CA GLY A 170 -16.37 4.92 0.16
C GLY A 170 -17.15 5.84 -0.78
N ALA A 171 -17.03 5.67 -2.09
CA ALA A 171 -17.91 6.25 -3.10
C ALA A 171 -18.44 5.17 -4.07
N SER A 172 -19.11 5.57 -5.15
CA SER A 172 -19.45 4.66 -6.25
C SER A 172 -18.20 4.15 -6.96
N ASP A 173 -18.27 3.00 -7.62
CA ASP A 173 -17.13 2.38 -8.30
C ASP A 173 -16.47 3.32 -9.31
N ALA A 174 -17.27 4.03 -10.12
CA ALA A 174 -16.76 5.02 -11.06
C ALA A 174 -16.01 6.18 -10.37
N LYS A 175 -16.50 6.66 -9.22
CA LYS A 175 -15.84 7.73 -8.47
C LYS A 175 -14.57 7.21 -7.77
N ASN A 176 -14.61 6.01 -7.19
CA ASN A 176 -13.44 5.36 -6.60
C ASN A 176 -12.34 5.13 -7.64
N LEU A 177 -12.68 4.64 -8.83
CA LEU A 177 -11.72 4.48 -9.93
C LEU A 177 -11.16 5.82 -10.38
N SER A 178 -11.99 6.87 -10.46
CA SER A 178 -11.51 8.23 -10.77
C SER A 178 -10.50 8.74 -9.74
N HIS A 179 -10.77 8.55 -8.45
CA HIS A 179 -9.83 8.90 -7.38
C HIS A 179 -8.53 8.09 -7.50
N ALA A 180 -8.63 6.78 -7.70
CA ALA A 180 -7.48 5.90 -7.84
C ALA A 180 -6.57 6.32 -9.01
N LYS A 181 -7.16 6.69 -10.16
CA LYS A 181 -6.42 7.24 -11.30
C LYS A 181 -5.72 8.56 -10.97
N ALA A 182 -6.38 9.45 -10.24
CA ALA A 182 -5.80 10.74 -9.84
C ALA A 182 -4.62 10.55 -8.88
N VAL A 183 -4.77 9.64 -7.91
CA VAL A 183 -3.70 9.24 -6.99
C VAL A 183 -2.51 8.66 -7.74
N ALA A 184 -2.72 7.64 -8.59
CA ALA A 184 -1.64 7.02 -9.36
C ALA A 184 -0.89 8.03 -10.23
N LYS A 185 -1.59 8.94 -10.92
CA LYS A 185 -0.96 10.01 -11.71
C LYS A 185 -0.12 10.97 -10.87
N THR A 186 -0.54 11.22 -9.64
CA THR A 186 0.19 12.07 -8.70
C THR A 186 1.45 11.38 -8.19
N LEU A 187 1.41 10.06 -8.01
CA LEU A 187 2.53 9.25 -7.53
C LEU A 187 3.61 9.00 -8.57
N ILE A 188 3.25 8.74 -9.82
CA ILE A 188 4.20 8.41 -10.91
C ILE A 188 5.42 9.34 -11.00
N PRO A 189 5.30 10.68 -10.94
CA PRO A 189 6.48 11.55 -11.01
C PRO A 189 7.27 11.66 -9.69
N ARG A 190 6.80 11.03 -8.61
CA ARG A 190 7.40 11.09 -7.25
C ARG A 190 8.14 9.81 -6.86
N ILE A 191 8.08 8.79 -7.70
CA ILE A 191 8.70 7.48 -7.52
C ILE A 191 9.67 7.21 -8.67
#